data_AF-A0A7C3YRV8-F1
#
_entry.id   AF-A0A7C3YRV8-F1
#
_cell.length_a   1.000
_cell.length_b   1.000
_cell.length_c   1.000
_cell.angle_alpha   90.00
_cell.angle_beta   90.00
_cell.angle_gamma   90.00
#
_symmetry.space_group_name_H-M   'P 1'
#
loop_
_entity.id
_entity.type
_entity.pdbx_description
1 polymer ?
#
loop_
_entity_poly.entity_id
_entity_poly.type
_entity_poly.pdbx_seq_one_letter_code
_entity_poly.pdbx_strand_id
1 'polypeptide(L)' 'LQNSDDQIGRQLDFILQEINREVNTLSSKADDFQISSDCIQLKFEIEKIREQVQNIE' A
#
# COMPACT_ATOMS: atom_id res chain seq x y z
N LEU A 1 -13.48 20.71 -14.68
CA LEU A 1 -13.38 20.88 -13.22
C LEU A 1 -12.96 19.52 -12.69
N GLN A 2 -11.73 19.36 -12.19
CA GLN A 2 -11.33 18.10 -11.54
C GLN A 2 -12.24 17.89 -10.33
N ASN A 3 -12.91 16.74 -10.25
CA ASN A 3 -13.67 16.40 -9.06
C ASN A 3 -12.68 16.24 -7.90
N SER A 4 -13.06 16.72 -6.72
CA SER A 4 -12.25 16.63 -5.51
C SER A 4 -11.94 15.17 -5.11
N ASP A 5 -12.81 14.23 -5.49
CA ASP A 5 -12.66 12.81 -5.18
C ASP A 5 -11.53 12.17 -6.00
N ASP A 6 -11.38 12.48 -7.29
CA ASP A 6 -10.23 12.09 -8.12
C ASP A 6 -8.89 12.57 -7.53
N GLN A 7 -8.89 13.72 -6.86
CA GLN A 7 -7.69 14.27 -6.23
C GLN A 7 -7.32 13.49 -4.95
N ILE A 8 -8.34 13.04 -4.19
CA ILE A 8 -8.16 12.23 -2.99
C ILE A 8 -7.67 10.83 -3.35
N GLY A 9 -8.27 10.18 -4.35
CA GLY A 9 -7.85 8.87 -4.82
C GLY A 9 -6.36 8.85 -5.22
N ARG A 10 -5.95 9.83 -6.03
CA ARG A 10 -4.55 9.99 -6.45
C ARG A 10 -3.58 10.20 -5.28
N GLN A 11 -4.00 10.95 -4.26
CA GLN A 11 -3.18 11.16 -3.06
C GLN A 11 -3.04 9.87 -2.26
N LEU A 12 -4.12 9.11 -2.10
CA LEU A 12 -4.11 7.81 -1.42
C LEU A 12 -3.25 6.80 -2.18
N ASP A 13 -3.30 6.81 -3.51
CA ASP A 13 -2.45 5.97 -4.35
C ASP A 13 -0.97 6.26 -4.16
N PHE A 14 -0.58 7.53 -4.03
CA PHE A 14 0.80 7.89 -3.70
C PHE A 14 1.23 7.36 -2.32
N ILE A 15 0.36 7.50 -1.31
CA ILE A 15 0.64 6.97 0.04
C ILE A 15 0.78 5.45 0.00
N LEU A 16 -0.11 4.74 -0.70
CA LEU A 16 -0.03 3.29 -0.84
C LEU A 16 1.26 2.86 -1.54
N GLN A 17 1.75 3.61 -2.52
CA GLN A 17 3.05 3.34 -3.16
C GLN A 17 4.20 3.45 -2.16
N GLU A 18 4.23 4.52 -1.35
CA GLU A 18 5.29 4.72 -0.36
C GLU A 18 5.25 3.64 0.75
N ILE A 19 4.05 3.26 1.22
CA ILE A 19 3.89 2.14 2.17
C ILE A 19 4.42 0.84 1.56
N ASN A 20 4.09 0.55 0.30
CA ASN A 20 4.57 -0.67 -0.37
C ASN A 20 6.11 -0.68 -0.50
N ARG A 21 6.74 0.47 -0.76
CA ARG A 21 8.21 0.60 -0.76
C ARG A 21 8.81 0.31 0.61
N GLU A 22 8.18 0.79 1.67
CA GLU A 22 8.64 0.56 3.04
C GLU A 22 8.52 -0.93 3.41
N VAL A 23 7.39 -1.58 3.11
CA VAL A 23 7.22 -3.02 3.36
C VAL A 23 8.22 -3.87 2.57
N ASN A 24 8.58 -3.47 1.35
CA ASN A 24 9.64 -4.13 0.60
C ASN A 24 11.02 -3.95 1.25
N THR A 25 11.31 -2.78 1.80
CA THR A 25 12.55 -2.52 2.53
C THR A 25 12.62 -3.33 3.82
N LEU A 26 11.51 -3.41 4.56
CA LEU A 26 11.42 -4.24 5.76
C LEU A 26 11.61 -5.73 5.44
N SER A 27 10.88 -6.24 4.44
CA SER A 27 10.95 -7.64 4.03
C SER A 27 12.34 -8.05 3.51
N SER A 28 13.04 -7.15 2.80
CA SER A 28 14.38 -7.45 2.25
C SER A 28 15.51 -7.37 3.29
N LYS A 29 15.25 -6.79 4.46
CA LYS A 29 16.18 -6.70 5.59
C LYS A 29 15.75 -7.53 6.80
N ALA A 30 14.67 -8.29 6.68
CA ALA A 30 14.16 -9.13 7.75
C ALA A 30 14.96 -10.43 7.81
N ASP A 31 15.76 -10.60 8.86
CA ASP A 31 16.44 -11.87 9.17
C ASP A 31 15.53 -12.84 9.97
N ASP A 32 14.34 -12.38 10.36
CA ASP A 32 13.35 -13.14 11.11
C ASP A 32 12.21 -13.64 10.19
N PHE A 33 11.91 -14.93 10.28
CA PHE A 33 10.84 -15.58 9.51
C PHE A 33 9.46 -14.99 9.80
N GLN A 34 9.17 -14.67 11.06
CA GLN A 34 7.90 -14.07 11.46
C GLN A 34 7.73 -12.69 10.81
N ILE A 35 8.78 -11.86 10.83
CA ILE A 35 8.75 -10.54 10.19
C ILE A 35 8.51 -10.68 8.68
N SER A 36 9.15 -11.65 8.04
CA SER A 36 8.94 -11.92 6.61
C SER A 36 7.49 -12.36 6.32
N SER A 37 6.91 -13.21 7.16
CA SER A 37 5.51 -13.63 7.06
C SER A 37 4.55 -12.45 7.24
N ASP A 38 4.80 -11.60 8.23
CA ASP A 38 3.99 -10.40 8.50
C ASP A 38 4.08 -9.41 7.32
N CYS A 39 5.25 -9.26 6.71
CA CYS A 39 5.42 -8.44 5.50
C CYS A 39 4.59 -8.94 4.31
N ILE A 40 4.45 -10.27 4.15
CA ILE A 40 3.60 -10.85 3.11
C ILE A 40 2.12 -10.52 3.38
N GLN A 41 1.68 -10.63 4.63
CA GLN A 41 0.31 -10.25 5.02
C GLN A 41 0.07 -8.76 4.81
N LEU A 42 1.04 -7.90 5.16
CA LEU A 42 0.95 -6.47 4.93
C LEU A 42 0.79 -6.14 3.44
N LYS A 43 1.57 -6.80 2.57
CA LYS A 43 1.42 -6.64 1.11
C LYS A 43 0.01 -7.00 0.63
N PHE A 44 -0.57 -8.08 1.16
CA PHE A 44 -1.93 -8.47 0.83
C PHE A 44 -2.97 -7.41 1.26
N GLU A 45 -2.84 -6.87 2.46
CA GLU A 45 -3.74 -5.80 2.93
C GLU A 45 -3.57 -4.50 2.13
N ILE A 46 -2.34 -4.15 1.71
CA ILE A 46 -2.10 -2.99 0.85
C ILE A 46 -2.83 -3.13 -0.50
N GLU A 47 -2.82 -4.33 -1.11
CA GLU A 47 -3.58 -4.56 -2.36
C GLU A 47 -5.09 -4.40 -2.15
N LYS A 48 -5.64 -4.92 -1.04
CA LYS A 48 -7.05 -4.72 -0.71
C LYS A 48 -7.40 -3.24 -0.56
N ILE A 49 -6.53 -2.45 0.07
CA ILE A 49 -6.75 -1.00 0.22
C ILE A 49 -6.65 -0.31 -1.15
N ARG A 50 -5.71 -0.73 -2.01
CA ARG A 50 -5.61 -0.20 -3.38
C ARG A 50 -6.88 -0.42 -4.19
N GLU A 51 -7.48 -1.61 -4.10
CA GLU A 51 -8.77 -1.88 -4.74
C GLU A 51 -9.87 -0.93 -4.23
N GLN A 52 -9.89 -0.60 -2.93
CA GLN A 52 -10.84 0.37 -2.39
C GLN A 52 -10.58 1.80 -2.90
N VAL A 53 -9.31 2.19 -3.03
CA VAL A 53 -8.93 3.52 -3.56
C VAL A 53 -9.34 3.66 -5.02
N GLN A 54 -9.20 2.61 -5.83
CA GLN A 54 -9.66 2.62 -7.23
C GLN A 54 -11.18 2.67 -7.38
N ASN A 55 -11.94 2.25 -6.37
CA ASN A 55 -13.41 2.33 -6.39
C ASN A 55 -13.95 3.72 -6.02
N ILE A 56 -13.11 4.61 -5.49
CA ILE A 56 -13.48 5.99 -5.10
C ILE A 56 -12.90 7.04 -6.07
N GLU A 57 -11.99 6.66 -6.97
CA GLU A 57 -11.63 7.40 -8.19
C GLU A 57 -12.71 7.24 -9.28
#